data_AF-A0A511QY27-F1
#
_entry.id   AF-A0A511QY27-F1
#
_cell.length_a   1.000
_cell.length_b   1.000
_cell.length_c   1.000
_cell.angle_alpha   90.00
_cell.angle_beta   90.00
_cell.angle_gamma   90.00
#
_symmetry.space_group_name_H-M   'P 1'
#
loop_
_entity.id
_entity.type
_entity.pdbx_description
1 polymer ?
#
loop_
_entity_poly.entity_id
_entity_poly.type
_entity_poly.pdbx_seq_one_letter_code
_entity_poly.pdbx_strand_id
1 'polypeptide(L)'
;MSKIVIISFITLLTSLIPVSVFALTALEKEQLITVRNQIFGGSTINAALTQTTISGETPPVFPYRLHDRVLMAWKIKPSDVDSFASLINLPYYLRVGKTAPLTESKFHRRFMTWLSKQKGSSFSLFSQRKQYYLLVDIAHTAGAEQGLKVEWKTFVTYQGSNETHLYRFASFKQIPGNDLLELANLSHSAISLEKSSRHIKAHLTSESGEEFNANIILGKSSTNKTFSESYLNASEKVLGPRGTLTRYYYDGSSVDARLHKININKVKVSSSLPWFRFAHTLTNVIVPKYDMAFLAQPVTQPIRTPDPSFGPAACDNPQSPASLSEQYACLVYLALGSSELEIPPADPENIFGQVFTQIPSNYQPTFYYALQDLYQGLSTFAGQAKPTLFFELQTSPKTIFINFEIRPDKVKAFKKAFLPPHFKLAKIRFYPEQRKAVYAVSLNLYLSRGANLNGVRAEWSTYVINPLEENPKPRFSVLEAQTNISGLDPSHVLGLLRSEAPPSLNDITAFIEDANDSFMYEFDEQDGIQASLKNGDDMVLSIDIAYPEQSKQLYTKTLTSWMEANDYVYWGEVADILKYDRQVMFADLLVFEVAENDVIHDTTFADYVKPKPLPIVVWLGGQSIALEPWANLEMIESK
;
A
#
# COMPACT_ATOMS: atom_id res chain seq x y z
N MET A 1 -0.75 -45.80 -47.60
CA MET A 1 -1.40 -45.65 -46.28
C MET A 1 -0.63 -44.59 -45.51
N SER A 2 -1.18 -43.38 -45.47
CA SER A 2 -0.48 -42.16 -45.04
C SER A 2 -0.50 -42.00 -43.53
N LYS A 3 0.66 -41.75 -42.94
CA LYS A 3 0.85 -41.37 -41.54
C LYS A 3 0.50 -39.90 -41.39
N ILE A 4 -0.43 -39.61 -40.48
CA ILE A 4 -0.77 -38.27 -40.02
C ILE A 4 0.41 -37.73 -39.20
N VAL A 5 1.01 -36.66 -39.68
CA VAL A 5 1.98 -35.84 -38.94
C VAL A 5 1.24 -34.57 -38.53
N ILE A 6 0.84 -34.51 -37.26
CA ILE A 6 0.39 -33.28 -36.59
C ILE A 6 1.66 -32.56 -36.14
N ILE A 7 2.13 -31.62 -36.96
CA ILE A 7 3.16 -30.65 -36.56
C ILE A 7 2.54 -29.26 -36.66
N SER A 8 2.69 -28.50 -35.56
CA SER A 8 2.51 -27.05 -35.44
C SER A 8 1.12 -26.46 -35.69
N PHE A 9 0.26 -26.55 -34.66
CA PHE A 9 -0.82 -25.58 -34.45
C PHE A 9 -0.62 -24.72 -33.19
N ILE A 10 0.53 -24.84 -32.51
CA ILE A 10 0.82 -24.11 -31.25
C ILE A 10 1.67 -22.84 -31.48
N THR A 11 2.28 -22.67 -32.65
CA THR A 11 3.06 -21.46 -32.99
C THR A 11 2.32 -20.44 -33.86
N LEU A 12 1.02 -20.63 -34.11
CA LEU A 12 0.20 -19.72 -34.93
C LEU A 12 -1.04 -19.21 -34.17
N LEU A 13 -0.91 -18.98 -32.86
CA LEU A 13 -1.94 -18.33 -32.04
C LEU A 13 -1.44 -17.07 -31.31
N THR A 14 -0.16 -16.71 -31.48
CA THR A 14 0.43 -15.47 -30.95
C THR A 14 0.41 -14.31 -31.96
N SER A 15 -0.14 -14.50 -33.17
CA SER A 15 -0.17 -13.48 -34.25
C SER A 15 -1.56 -12.95 -34.59
N LEU A 16 -2.56 -13.13 -33.71
CA LEU A 16 -3.92 -12.57 -33.89
C LEU A 16 -4.33 -11.68 -32.72
N ILE A 17 -3.39 -10.90 -32.17
CA ILE A 17 -3.75 -9.73 -31.36
C ILE A 17 -3.91 -8.57 -32.34
N PRO A 18 -5.13 -8.00 -32.52
CA PRO A 18 -5.29 -6.84 -33.39
C PRO A 18 -4.41 -5.69 -32.87
N VAL A 19 -3.67 -5.06 -33.78
CA VAL A 19 -2.59 -4.07 -33.55
C VAL A 19 -3.11 -2.71 -33.01
N SER A 20 -4.27 -2.66 -32.33
CA SER A 20 -4.74 -1.42 -31.69
C SER A 20 -5.78 -1.66 -30.58
N VAL A 21 -5.46 -2.50 -29.59
CA VAL A 21 -6.33 -2.65 -28.40
C VAL A 21 -6.19 -1.45 -27.45
N PHE A 22 -5.05 -0.77 -27.48
CA PHE A 22 -4.69 0.33 -26.58
C PHE A 22 -4.96 1.71 -27.19
N ALA A 23 -5.31 2.67 -26.33
CA ALA A 23 -5.54 4.06 -26.66
C ALA A 23 -4.25 4.92 -26.58
N LEU A 24 -3.25 4.50 -25.81
CA LEU A 24 -1.95 5.16 -25.69
C LEU A 24 -0.95 4.73 -26.77
N THR A 25 -0.31 5.72 -27.40
CA THR A 25 0.83 5.55 -28.31
C THR A 25 2.15 5.39 -27.54
N ALA A 26 3.19 4.91 -28.21
CA ALA A 26 4.52 4.77 -27.61
C ALA A 26 5.10 6.12 -27.14
N LEU A 27 4.90 7.18 -27.93
CA LEU A 27 5.35 8.53 -27.62
C LEU A 27 4.64 9.10 -26.39
N GLU A 28 3.31 8.99 -26.32
CA GLU A 28 2.53 9.44 -25.16
C GLU A 28 2.97 8.72 -23.88
N LYS A 29 3.21 7.41 -23.97
CA LYS A 29 3.73 6.63 -22.85
C LYS A 29 5.10 7.15 -22.37
N GLU A 30 6.03 7.42 -23.28
CA GLU A 30 7.36 7.95 -22.95
C GLU A 30 7.29 9.35 -22.32
N GLN A 31 6.44 10.22 -22.87
CA GLN A 31 6.21 11.56 -22.33
C GLN A 31 5.58 11.52 -20.93
N LEU A 32 4.58 10.68 -20.72
CA LEU A 32 3.96 10.47 -19.39
C LEU A 32 4.98 9.96 -18.37
N ILE A 33 5.82 8.99 -18.75
CA ILE A 33 6.91 8.50 -17.88
C ILE A 33 7.87 9.64 -17.53
N THR A 34 8.20 10.50 -18.49
CA THR A 34 9.10 11.64 -18.28
C THR A 34 8.51 12.64 -17.27
N VAL A 35 7.28 13.10 -17.50
CA VAL A 35 6.58 14.04 -16.60
C VAL A 35 6.45 13.46 -15.20
N ARG A 36 6.00 12.20 -15.09
CA ARG A 36 5.89 11.47 -13.82
C ARG A 36 7.19 11.46 -13.04
N ASN A 37 8.27 11.04 -13.70
CA ASN A 37 9.57 10.85 -13.07
C ASN A 37 10.16 12.18 -12.59
N GLN A 38 10.03 13.23 -13.40
CA GLN A 38 10.51 14.56 -13.05
C GLN A 38 9.74 15.16 -11.87
N ILE A 39 8.41 15.07 -11.85
CA ILE A 39 7.60 15.61 -10.76
C ILE A 39 7.79 14.82 -9.48
N PHE A 40 7.59 13.50 -9.50
CA PHE A 40 7.62 12.72 -8.27
C PHE A 40 9.04 12.47 -7.76
N GLY A 41 10.01 12.27 -8.66
CA GLY A 41 11.43 12.22 -8.28
C GLY A 41 11.91 13.57 -7.74
N GLY A 42 11.52 14.67 -8.40
CA GLY A 42 11.79 16.03 -7.94
C GLY A 42 11.15 16.33 -6.59
N SER A 43 9.94 15.86 -6.33
CA SER A 43 9.25 16.01 -5.05
C SER A 43 10.00 15.31 -3.90
N THR A 44 10.50 14.09 -4.12
CA THR A 44 11.30 13.38 -3.12
C THR A 44 12.65 14.07 -2.87
N ILE A 45 13.31 14.56 -3.93
CA ILE A 45 14.53 15.37 -3.79
C ILE A 45 14.23 16.64 -3.00
N ASN A 46 13.13 17.33 -3.30
CA ASN A 46 12.71 18.51 -2.57
C ASN A 46 12.42 18.21 -1.09
N ALA A 47 11.79 17.08 -0.77
CA ALA A 47 11.54 16.67 0.60
C ALA A 47 12.84 16.46 1.40
N ALA A 48 13.87 15.88 0.77
CA ALA A 48 15.19 15.76 1.37
C ALA A 48 15.88 17.13 1.55
N LEU A 49 15.85 17.99 0.51
CA LEU A 49 16.46 19.32 0.55
C LEU A 49 15.83 20.24 1.62
N THR A 50 14.51 20.22 1.72
CA THR A 50 13.72 20.98 2.71
C THR A 50 13.61 20.26 4.07
N GLN A 51 14.24 19.08 4.19
CA GLN A 51 14.31 18.27 5.40
C GLN A 51 12.98 17.76 5.96
N THR A 52 11.91 17.79 5.17
CA THR A 52 10.60 17.24 5.57
C THR A 52 10.64 15.72 5.73
N THR A 53 11.61 15.04 5.10
CA THR A 53 11.86 13.60 5.32
C THR A 53 12.34 13.29 6.75
N ILE A 54 13.29 14.07 7.29
CA ILE A 54 13.83 13.84 8.64
C ILE A 54 12.96 14.44 9.76
N SER A 55 12.14 15.46 9.45
CA SER A 55 11.13 15.97 10.39
C SER A 55 9.96 15.00 10.58
N GLY A 56 9.78 14.06 9.64
CA GLY A 56 8.69 13.11 9.60
C GLY A 56 7.40 13.67 8.97
N GLU A 57 7.44 14.87 8.39
CA GLU A 57 6.32 15.47 7.66
C GLU A 57 6.05 14.75 6.33
N THR A 58 7.12 14.38 5.60
CA THR A 58 7.05 13.56 4.38
C THR A 58 7.84 12.27 4.62
N PRO A 59 7.27 11.28 5.32
CA PRO A 59 8.03 10.08 5.70
C PRO A 59 8.46 9.27 4.46
N PRO A 60 9.66 8.68 4.49
CA PRO A 60 10.15 7.89 3.36
C PRO A 60 9.40 6.56 3.26
N VAL A 61 9.12 6.13 2.03
CA VAL A 61 8.41 4.89 1.74
C VAL A 61 9.13 4.12 0.64
N PHE A 62 9.37 2.84 0.88
CA PHE A 62 10.14 1.99 -0.02
C PHE A 62 9.30 0.82 -0.54
N PRO A 63 9.46 0.43 -1.82
CA PRO A 63 8.82 -0.79 -2.31
C PRO A 63 9.41 -2.01 -1.63
N TYR A 64 8.58 -2.98 -1.24
CA TYR A 64 9.03 -4.21 -0.61
C TYR A 64 8.31 -5.43 -1.20
N ARG A 65 9.04 -6.23 -1.97
CA ARG A 65 8.49 -7.39 -2.68
C ARG A 65 9.01 -8.68 -2.07
N LEU A 66 8.11 -9.63 -1.85
CA LEU A 66 8.39 -10.96 -1.32
C LEU A 66 8.07 -12.00 -2.40
N HIS A 67 9.12 -12.61 -2.93
CA HIS A 67 9.05 -13.72 -3.87
C HIS A 67 9.23 -15.05 -3.13
N ASP A 68 8.52 -16.07 -3.60
CA ASP A 68 8.60 -17.44 -3.08
C ASP A 68 8.42 -17.59 -1.57
N ARG A 69 7.63 -16.70 -0.97
CA ARG A 69 7.41 -16.62 0.47
C ARG A 69 6.90 -17.93 1.09
N VAL A 70 7.49 -18.32 2.21
CA VAL A 70 7.05 -19.41 3.08
C VAL A 70 6.97 -18.91 4.52
N LEU A 71 5.77 -18.94 5.10
CA LEU A 71 5.52 -18.61 6.49
C LEU A 71 5.10 -19.86 7.26
N MET A 72 5.86 -20.23 8.29
CA MET A 72 5.55 -21.37 9.17
C MET A 72 5.29 -20.90 10.59
N ALA A 73 4.36 -21.55 11.28
CA ALA A 73 3.94 -21.18 12.62
C ALA A 73 3.83 -22.37 13.57
N TRP A 74 4.50 -22.29 14.72
CA TRP A 74 4.41 -23.25 15.80
C TRP A 74 3.71 -22.66 17.01
N LYS A 75 3.01 -23.49 17.79
CA LYS A 75 2.51 -23.11 19.11
C LYS A 75 3.65 -23.07 20.11
N ILE A 76 3.63 -22.04 20.96
CA ILE A 76 4.39 -22.01 22.20
C ILE A 76 3.46 -22.45 23.33
N LYS A 77 3.92 -23.36 24.21
CA LYS A 77 3.15 -23.76 25.39
C LYS A 77 3.04 -22.58 26.36
N PRO A 78 1.89 -22.36 27.01
CA PRO A 78 1.76 -21.30 28.01
C PRO A 78 2.81 -21.34 29.11
N SER A 79 3.25 -22.53 29.53
CA SER A 79 4.31 -22.72 30.54
C SER A 79 5.68 -22.21 30.12
N ASP A 80 5.92 -22.05 28.83
CA ASP A 80 7.24 -21.77 28.28
C ASP A 80 7.37 -20.31 27.84
N VAL A 81 6.30 -19.53 27.95
CA VAL A 81 6.23 -18.15 27.44
C VAL A 81 7.28 -17.26 28.09
N ASP A 82 7.44 -17.31 29.41
CA ASP A 82 8.39 -16.47 30.12
C ASP A 82 9.83 -16.86 29.79
N SER A 83 10.12 -18.17 29.72
CA SER A 83 11.42 -18.71 29.31
C SER A 83 11.76 -18.35 27.86
N PHE A 84 10.76 -18.35 26.97
CA PHE A 84 10.92 -17.93 25.58
C PHE A 84 11.18 -16.42 25.49
N ALA A 85 10.38 -15.61 26.17
CA ALA A 85 10.52 -14.15 26.21
C ALA A 85 11.91 -13.74 26.72
N SER A 86 12.38 -14.39 27.79
CA SER A 86 13.72 -14.17 28.33
C SER A 86 14.81 -14.58 27.33
N LEU A 87 14.66 -15.71 26.62
CA LEU A 87 15.67 -16.18 25.67
C LEU A 87 15.84 -15.23 24.48
N ILE A 88 14.74 -14.66 23.97
CA ILE A 88 14.79 -13.71 22.85
C ILE A 88 15.12 -12.27 23.28
N ASN A 89 15.48 -12.06 24.54
CA ASN A 89 15.72 -10.75 25.14
C ASN A 89 14.55 -9.77 24.89
N LEU A 90 13.31 -10.23 25.09
CA LEU A 90 12.14 -9.40 24.84
C LEU A 90 12.16 -8.17 25.77
N PRO A 91 12.00 -6.94 25.24
CA PRO A 91 11.98 -5.74 26.07
C PRO A 91 10.90 -5.80 27.16
N TYR A 92 11.21 -5.28 28.35
CA TYR A 92 10.33 -5.38 29.52
C TYR A 92 8.94 -4.74 29.31
N TYR A 93 8.83 -3.74 28.44
CA TYR A 93 7.57 -3.07 28.10
C TYR A 93 6.70 -3.89 27.13
N LEU A 94 7.20 -5.01 26.61
CA LEU A 94 6.49 -5.96 25.77
C LEU A 94 6.26 -7.27 26.53
N ARG A 95 5.20 -7.98 26.13
CA ARG A 95 4.92 -9.35 26.58
C ARG A 95 4.51 -10.18 25.38
N VAL A 96 4.85 -11.46 25.36
CA VAL A 96 4.39 -12.36 24.29
C VAL A 96 2.87 -12.42 24.33
N GLY A 97 2.24 -12.15 23.19
CA GLY A 97 0.80 -12.02 23.03
C GLY A 97 0.16 -13.29 22.46
N LYS A 98 -1.11 -13.52 22.83
CA LYS A 98 -1.93 -14.54 22.16
C LYS A 98 -2.68 -13.91 21.00
N THR A 99 -2.70 -14.57 19.85
CA THR A 99 -3.48 -14.14 18.69
C THR A 99 -4.36 -15.26 18.14
N ALA A 100 -5.36 -14.90 17.36
CA ALA A 100 -6.18 -15.87 16.64
C ALA A 100 -5.35 -16.54 15.51
N PRO A 101 -5.77 -17.72 15.03
CA PRO A 101 -5.18 -18.39 13.88
C PRO A 101 -4.80 -17.45 12.72
N LEU A 102 -3.61 -17.66 12.15
CA LEU A 102 -3.04 -16.83 11.08
C LEU A 102 -3.83 -16.84 9.76
N THR A 103 -4.69 -17.85 9.58
CA THR A 103 -5.51 -18.01 8.37
C THR A 103 -6.94 -18.29 8.76
N GLU A 104 -7.85 -17.81 7.93
CA GLU A 104 -9.28 -18.02 8.08
C GLU A 104 -9.88 -18.53 6.77
N SER A 105 -11.06 -19.13 6.85
CA SER A 105 -11.83 -19.52 5.66
C SER A 105 -12.82 -18.43 5.29
N LYS A 106 -13.17 -18.33 3.99
CA LYS A 106 -14.24 -17.40 3.54
C LYS A 106 -15.56 -17.59 4.28
N PHE A 107 -15.90 -18.83 4.66
CA PHE A 107 -17.08 -19.12 5.48
C PHE A 107 -16.95 -18.53 6.89
N HIS A 108 -15.79 -18.72 7.54
CA HIS A 108 -15.55 -18.18 8.87
C HIS A 108 -15.64 -16.66 8.87
N ARG A 109 -15.04 -15.99 7.89
CA ARG A 109 -15.14 -14.52 7.74
C ARG A 109 -16.60 -14.08 7.65
N ARG A 110 -17.39 -14.67 6.74
CA ARG A 110 -18.83 -14.39 6.61
C ARG A 110 -19.64 -14.67 7.88
N PHE A 111 -19.32 -15.77 8.57
CA PHE A 111 -19.99 -16.15 9.81
C PHE A 111 -19.66 -15.19 10.95
N MET A 112 -18.41 -14.74 11.08
CA MET A 112 -18.01 -13.73 12.07
C MET A 112 -18.66 -12.37 11.79
N THR A 113 -18.76 -11.96 10.51
CA THR A 113 -19.52 -10.76 10.11
C THR A 113 -21.02 -10.89 10.41
N TRP A 114 -21.58 -12.10 10.33
CA TRP A 114 -22.96 -12.35 10.72
C TRP A 114 -23.14 -12.33 12.25
N LEU A 115 -22.19 -12.91 12.99
CA LEU A 115 -22.21 -12.92 14.46
C LEU A 115 -22.08 -11.52 15.06
N SER A 116 -21.21 -10.66 14.51
CA SER A 116 -21.07 -9.28 15.00
C SER A 116 -22.36 -8.45 14.89
N LYS A 117 -23.30 -8.87 14.04
CA LYS A 117 -24.64 -8.27 13.91
C LYS A 117 -25.64 -8.75 14.97
N GLN A 118 -25.38 -9.90 15.59
CA GLN A 118 -26.22 -10.43 16.67
C GLN A 118 -25.69 -9.86 17.98
N LYS A 119 -26.45 -8.95 18.62
CA LYS A 119 -26.13 -8.35 19.95
C LYS A 119 -26.22 -9.37 21.11
N GLY A 120 -25.62 -10.55 20.98
CA GLY A 120 -25.75 -11.66 21.91
C GLY A 120 -24.40 -12.20 22.39
N SER A 121 -24.17 -12.17 23.71
CA SER A 121 -23.00 -12.72 24.40
C SER A 121 -22.90 -14.25 24.39
N SER A 122 -23.94 -14.95 23.92
CA SER A 122 -24.07 -16.41 23.94
C SER A 122 -23.18 -17.17 22.94
N PHE A 123 -22.48 -16.46 22.04
CA PHE A 123 -21.65 -17.08 21.00
C PHE A 123 -20.14 -17.03 21.28
N SER A 124 -19.72 -16.69 22.50
CA SER A 124 -18.29 -16.69 22.91
C SER A 124 -17.61 -18.06 22.76
N LEU A 125 -18.38 -19.15 22.75
CA LEU A 125 -17.94 -20.52 22.43
C LEU A 125 -17.39 -20.68 20.99
N PHE A 126 -17.78 -19.80 20.06
CA PHE A 126 -17.28 -19.79 18.68
C PHE A 126 -16.07 -18.87 18.48
N SER A 127 -15.63 -18.15 19.53
CA SER A 127 -14.39 -17.37 19.45
C SER A 127 -13.21 -18.30 19.24
N GLN A 128 -12.36 -17.99 18.25
CA GLN A 128 -11.20 -18.82 17.97
C GLN A 128 -10.26 -18.81 19.18
N ARG A 129 -9.82 -20.00 19.63
CA ARG A 129 -8.86 -20.10 20.73
C ARG A 129 -7.56 -19.40 20.35
N LYS A 130 -7.29 -18.26 20.98
CA LYS A 130 -6.04 -17.51 20.81
C LYS A 130 -4.85 -18.33 21.33
N GLN A 131 -3.71 -18.24 20.67
CA GLN A 131 -2.50 -19.00 20.98
C GLN A 131 -1.25 -18.15 20.86
N TYR A 132 -0.20 -18.58 21.55
CA TYR A 132 1.14 -18.03 21.41
C TYR A 132 1.83 -18.70 20.22
N TYR A 133 2.49 -17.91 19.38
CA TYR A 133 3.15 -18.43 18.19
C TYR A 133 4.62 -18.07 18.14
N LEU A 134 5.41 -19.05 17.68
CA LEU A 134 6.73 -18.83 17.09
C LEU A 134 6.56 -18.92 15.57
N LEU A 135 7.08 -17.94 14.85
CA LEU A 135 6.96 -17.83 13.41
C LEU A 135 8.33 -17.79 12.75
N VAL A 136 8.41 -18.37 11.56
CA VAL A 136 9.52 -18.13 10.63
C VAL A 136 8.96 -17.72 9.27
N ASP A 137 9.51 -16.66 8.70
CA ASP A 137 9.13 -16.06 7.43
C ASP A 137 10.34 -16.08 6.51
N ILE A 138 10.23 -16.80 5.40
CA ILE A 138 11.34 -17.06 4.46
C ILE A 138 10.92 -16.53 3.10
N ALA A 139 11.70 -15.64 2.50
CA ALA A 139 11.39 -15.09 1.18
C ALA A 139 12.62 -14.52 0.50
N HIS A 140 12.58 -14.49 -0.83
CA HIS A 140 13.43 -13.59 -1.59
C HIS A 140 12.83 -12.18 -1.52
N THR A 141 13.61 -11.23 -1.02
CA THR A 141 13.19 -9.83 -0.87
C THR A 141 13.77 -8.97 -2.00
N ALA A 142 13.00 -7.98 -2.46
CA ALA A 142 13.46 -6.95 -3.38
C ALA A 142 12.87 -5.57 -3.04
N GLY A 143 13.59 -4.50 -3.42
CA GLY A 143 13.25 -3.10 -3.12
C GLY A 143 13.97 -2.61 -1.86
N ALA A 144 13.22 -2.37 -0.79
CA ALA A 144 13.69 -1.87 0.50
C ALA A 144 14.77 -2.77 1.14
N GLU A 145 14.71 -4.07 0.83
CA GLU A 145 15.73 -5.06 1.18
C GLU A 145 16.00 -5.92 -0.05
N GLN A 146 17.17 -6.54 -0.14
CA GLN A 146 17.57 -7.38 -1.27
C GLN A 146 18.12 -8.74 -0.83
N GLY A 147 17.78 -9.79 -1.57
CA GLY A 147 18.32 -11.14 -1.39
C GLY A 147 17.39 -12.08 -0.62
N LEU A 148 17.84 -13.31 -0.37
CA LEU A 148 17.10 -14.30 0.41
C LEU A 148 17.20 -13.99 1.92
N LYS A 149 16.08 -14.08 2.63
CA LYS A 149 15.98 -13.76 4.06
C LYS A 149 15.19 -14.82 4.83
N VAL A 150 15.59 -15.03 6.09
CA VAL A 150 14.86 -15.83 7.09
C VAL A 150 14.64 -14.96 8.32
N GLU A 151 13.38 -14.63 8.61
CA GLU A 151 13.01 -13.83 9.78
C GLU A 151 12.25 -14.65 10.80
N TRP A 152 12.62 -14.52 12.08
CA TRP A 152 11.92 -15.14 13.19
C TRP A 152 11.10 -14.12 13.96
N LYS A 153 9.82 -14.46 14.18
CA LYS A 153 8.83 -13.53 14.72
C LYS A 153 7.98 -14.18 15.80
N THR A 154 7.42 -13.36 16.67
CA THR A 154 6.36 -13.75 17.61
C THR A 154 5.34 -12.63 17.71
N PHE A 155 4.21 -12.88 18.36
CA PHE A 155 3.23 -11.85 18.66
C PHE A 155 3.53 -11.26 20.03
N VAL A 156 3.39 -9.94 20.16
CA VAL A 156 3.60 -9.22 21.42
C VAL A 156 2.48 -8.22 21.68
N THR A 157 2.34 -7.80 22.92
CA THR A 157 1.46 -6.71 23.34
C THR A 157 2.25 -5.76 24.23
N TYR A 158 1.99 -4.45 24.13
CA TYR A 158 2.48 -3.50 25.12
C TYR A 158 1.87 -3.78 26.49
N GLN A 159 2.62 -3.52 27.56
CA GLN A 159 2.04 -3.60 28.91
C GLN A 159 0.83 -2.65 29.03
N GLY A 160 -0.31 -3.19 29.48
CA GLY A 160 -1.56 -2.43 29.61
C GLY A 160 -2.37 -2.28 28.31
N SER A 161 -1.85 -2.72 27.16
CA SER A 161 -2.60 -2.76 25.89
C SER A 161 -3.11 -4.17 25.57
N ASN A 162 -4.25 -4.23 24.89
CA ASN A 162 -4.77 -5.45 24.28
C ASN A 162 -4.41 -5.56 22.79
N GLU A 163 -3.79 -4.53 22.21
CA GLU A 163 -3.35 -4.53 20.82
C GLU A 163 -2.16 -5.45 20.64
N THR A 164 -2.27 -6.34 19.67
CA THR A 164 -1.23 -7.33 19.36
C THR A 164 -0.44 -6.86 18.15
N HIS A 165 0.88 -6.89 18.26
CA HIS A 165 1.82 -6.55 17.20
C HIS A 165 2.69 -7.75 16.87
N LEU A 166 3.26 -7.76 15.66
CA LEU A 166 4.29 -8.71 15.30
C LEU A 166 5.65 -8.16 15.77
N TYR A 167 6.45 -8.99 16.44
CA TYR A 167 7.80 -8.66 16.86
C TYR A 167 8.78 -9.59 16.16
N ARG A 168 9.65 -9.01 15.32
CA ARG A 168 10.78 -9.73 14.74
C ARG A 168 11.93 -9.69 15.74
N PHE A 169 12.35 -10.85 16.22
CA PHE A 169 13.42 -10.93 17.21
C PHE A 169 14.74 -11.45 16.64
N ALA A 170 14.73 -12.07 15.45
CA ALA A 170 15.94 -12.46 14.74
C ALA A 170 15.74 -12.39 13.22
N SER A 171 16.82 -12.12 12.50
CA SER A 171 16.86 -11.93 11.05
C SER A 171 18.17 -12.50 10.52
N PHE A 172 18.10 -13.30 9.46
CA PHE A 172 19.27 -13.85 8.75
C PHE A 172 19.13 -13.52 7.28
N LYS A 173 20.22 -13.06 6.66
CA LYS A 173 20.23 -12.59 5.28
C LYS A 173 21.34 -13.21 4.47
N GLN A 174 21.04 -13.52 3.22
CA GLN A 174 22.06 -13.94 2.26
C GLN A 174 22.97 -12.78 1.84
N ILE A 175 22.41 -11.57 1.73
CA ILE A 175 23.12 -10.36 1.30
C ILE A 175 23.07 -9.35 2.45
N PRO A 176 24.23 -8.94 3.00
CA PRO A 176 24.31 -7.82 3.95
C PRO A 176 23.77 -6.52 3.35
N GLY A 177 23.23 -5.64 4.19
CA GLY A 177 22.74 -4.32 3.77
C GLY A 177 21.37 -4.00 4.35
N ASN A 178 20.58 -3.19 3.62
CA ASN A 178 19.32 -2.63 4.09
C ASN A 178 18.43 -3.65 4.80
N ASP A 179 18.13 -3.36 6.06
CA ASP A 179 17.06 -4.00 6.81
C ASP A 179 16.10 -2.91 7.27
N LEU A 180 14.82 -3.15 7.15
CA LEU A 180 13.79 -2.21 7.61
C LEU A 180 13.75 -2.05 9.15
N LEU A 181 14.30 -2.99 9.90
CA LEU A 181 14.22 -3.06 11.36
C LEU A 181 15.60 -3.28 12.03
N GLU A 182 16.69 -3.33 11.26
CA GLU A 182 18.06 -3.55 11.76
C GLU A 182 19.16 -3.02 10.80
N LEU A 183 19.62 -1.79 11.00
CA LEU A 183 20.60 -1.14 10.11
C LEU A 183 22.00 -1.80 10.10
N ALA A 184 22.33 -2.59 11.13
CA ALA A 184 23.69 -3.04 11.41
C ALA A 184 23.95 -4.52 11.07
N ASN A 185 23.04 -5.18 10.36
CA ASN A 185 23.23 -6.58 9.99
C ASN A 185 24.14 -6.68 8.74
N LEU A 186 25.44 -6.57 8.99
CA LEU A 186 26.54 -6.59 8.00
C LEU A 186 26.98 -8.00 7.61
N SER A 187 26.31 -9.01 8.14
CA SER A 187 26.84 -10.35 8.26
C SER A 187 26.01 -11.31 7.40
N HIS A 188 26.68 -12.15 6.62
CA HIS A 188 26.03 -12.96 5.59
C HIS A 188 25.78 -14.36 6.14
N SER A 189 24.58 -14.88 5.91
CA SER A 189 24.21 -16.25 6.26
C SER A 189 24.16 -17.11 5.01
N ALA A 190 24.52 -18.39 5.13
CA ALA A 190 24.35 -19.34 4.04
C ALA A 190 22.87 -19.77 4.00
N ILE A 191 22.10 -19.16 3.11
CA ILE A 191 20.66 -19.44 2.96
C ILE A 191 20.39 -19.99 1.56
N SER A 192 19.55 -21.03 1.47
CA SER A 192 19.00 -21.51 0.20
C SER A 192 17.50 -21.76 0.30
N LEU A 193 16.80 -21.47 -0.79
CA LEU A 193 15.37 -21.73 -0.94
C LEU A 193 15.14 -22.32 -2.33
N GLU A 194 14.84 -23.62 -2.37
CA GLU A 194 14.50 -24.33 -3.60
C GLU A 194 13.00 -24.55 -3.67
N LYS A 195 12.35 -23.97 -4.67
CA LYS A 195 10.92 -24.19 -4.93
C LYS A 195 10.71 -24.93 -6.25
N SER A 196 9.90 -25.98 -6.18
CA SER A 196 9.42 -26.74 -7.33
C SER A 196 7.90 -26.87 -7.28
N SER A 197 7.30 -27.44 -8.33
CA SER A 197 5.85 -27.68 -8.37
C SER A 197 5.33 -28.64 -7.28
N ARG A 198 6.21 -29.43 -6.64
CA ARG A 198 5.83 -30.45 -5.64
C ARG A 198 6.50 -30.25 -4.28
N HIS A 199 7.61 -29.54 -4.21
CA HIS A 199 8.42 -29.43 -3.01
C HIS A 199 8.97 -28.02 -2.82
N ILE A 200 9.07 -27.60 -1.57
CA ILE A 200 9.90 -26.48 -1.16
C ILE A 200 10.92 -26.99 -0.16
N LYS A 201 12.19 -26.66 -0.37
CA LYS A 201 13.26 -26.89 0.59
C LYS A 201 13.87 -25.56 0.98
N ALA A 202 14.04 -25.34 2.28
CA ALA A 202 14.74 -24.18 2.80
C ALA A 202 15.87 -24.66 3.71
N HIS A 203 17.03 -24.05 3.57
CA HIS A 203 18.20 -24.27 4.42
C HIS A 203 18.77 -22.92 4.85
N LEU A 204 19.22 -22.85 6.09
CA LEU A 204 19.93 -21.73 6.67
C LEU A 204 21.04 -22.29 7.55
N THR A 205 22.24 -21.77 7.40
CA THR A 205 23.32 -21.87 8.38
C THR A 205 23.71 -20.45 8.79
N SER A 206 23.57 -20.17 10.09
CA SER A 206 24.00 -18.91 10.70
C SER A 206 25.53 -18.84 10.77
N GLU A 207 26.05 -17.65 11.10
CA GLU A 207 27.49 -17.44 11.28
C GLU A 207 28.05 -18.19 12.49
N SER A 208 27.25 -18.35 13.54
CA SER A 208 27.59 -19.15 14.72
C SER A 208 27.42 -20.66 14.52
N GLY A 209 27.01 -21.09 13.32
CA GLY A 209 26.91 -22.50 12.93
C GLY A 209 25.60 -23.18 13.31
N GLU A 210 24.59 -22.44 13.77
CA GLU A 210 23.24 -22.99 13.92
C GLU A 210 22.58 -23.18 12.56
N GLU A 211 21.77 -24.23 12.46
CA GLU A 211 21.11 -24.62 11.23
C GLU A 211 19.59 -24.55 11.36
N PHE A 212 18.93 -24.29 10.25
CA PHE A 212 17.50 -24.48 10.07
C PHE A 212 17.27 -25.17 8.72
N ASN A 213 16.46 -26.22 8.74
CA ASN A 213 16.13 -27.05 7.58
C ASN A 213 14.63 -27.26 7.53
N ALA A 214 14.01 -26.99 6.38
CA ALA A 214 12.61 -27.28 6.14
C ALA A 214 12.43 -28.00 4.79
N ASN A 215 11.61 -29.05 4.77
CA ASN A 215 11.19 -29.74 3.56
C ASN A 215 9.66 -29.85 3.57
N ILE A 216 9.01 -29.19 2.61
CA ILE A 216 7.58 -29.01 2.51
C ILE A 216 7.09 -29.70 1.23
N ILE A 217 6.18 -30.66 1.37
CA ILE A 217 5.51 -31.28 0.22
C ILE A 217 4.23 -30.50 -0.11
N LEU A 218 4.17 -29.94 -1.32
CA LEU A 218 3.03 -29.22 -1.86
C LEU A 218 1.95 -30.19 -2.36
N GLY A 219 0.70 -29.97 -1.96
CA GLY A 219 -0.45 -30.73 -2.46
C GLY A 219 -1.10 -30.09 -3.69
N LYS A 220 -1.99 -30.83 -4.36
CA LYS A 220 -2.90 -30.23 -5.36
C LYS A 220 -3.79 -29.19 -4.67
N SER A 221 -3.85 -28.00 -5.26
CA SER A 221 -4.56 -26.82 -4.77
C SER A 221 -6.01 -27.12 -4.39
N SER A 222 -6.35 -27.04 -3.09
CA SER A 222 -7.74 -26.86 -2.66
C SER A 222 -7.84 -26.43 -1.20
N THR A 223 -7.80 -25.11 -0.95
CA THR A 223 -8.54 -24.47 0.15
C THR A 223 -8.71 -22.97 -0.09
N ASN A 224 -9.93 -22.46 0.12
CA ASN A 224 -10.28 -21.02 0.20
C ASN A 224 -9.84 -20.42 1.54
N LYS A 225 -8.55 -20.53 1.86
CA LYS A 225 -7.98 -19.86 3.04
C LYS A 225 -7.19 -18.62 2.60
N THR A 226 -7.32 -17.58 3.39
CA THR A 226 -6.65 -16.30 3.27
C THR A 226 -5.98 -15.97 4.61
N PHE A 227 -5.16 -14.92 4.66
CA PHE A 227 -4.70 -14.39 5.94
C PHE A 227 -5.89 -13.90 6.78
N SER A 228 -5.82 -14.10 8.09
CA SER A 228 -6.84 -13.58 9.02
C SER A 228 -6.65 -12.10 9.27
N GLU A 229 -7.74 -11.38 9.53
CA GLU A 229 -7.71 -9.97 9.93
C GLU A 229 -6.78 -9.75 11.13
N SER A 230 -6.81 -10.63 12.14
CA SER A 230 -5.92 -10.52 13.30
C SER A 230 -4.43 -10.60 12.96
N TYR A 231 -4.07 -11.42 11.97
CA TYR A 231 -2.69 -11.51 11.51
C TYR A 231 -2.30 -10.25 10.75
N LEU A 232 -3.15 -9.80 9.83
CA LEU A 232 -2.91 -8.61 9.01
C LEU A 232 -2.77 -7.36 9.89
N ASN A 233 -3.67 -7.18 10.86
CA ASN A 233 -3.61 -6.09 11.85
C ASN A 233 -2.30 -6.11 12.65
N ALA A 234 -1.85 -7.29 13.08
CA ALA A 234 -0.59 -7.42 13.82
C ALA A 234 0.65 -7.20 12.93
N SER A 235 0.54 -7.50 11.62
CA SER A 235 1.64 -7.38 10.66
C SER A 235 1.79 -5.99 10.02
N GLU A 236 0.79 -5.11 10.15
CA GLU A 236 0.90 -3.73 9.68
C GLU A 236 2.04 -3.01 10.39
N LYS A 237 2.17 -3.20 11.71
CA LYS A 237 3.21 -2.59 12.54
C LYS A 237 4.10 -3.70 13.10
N VAL A 238 5.27 -3.87 12.49
CA VAL A 238 6.25 -4.85 12.94
C VAL A 238 7.28 -4.16 13.80
N LEU A 239 7.40 -4.62 15.03
CA LEU A 239 8.41 -4.19 15.98
C LEU A 239 9.68 -5.02 15.78
N GLY A 240 10.83 -4.40 15.98
CA GLY A 240 12.12 -5.06 15.99
C GLY A 240 12.90 -4.80 17.28
N PRO A 241 14.09 -5.41 17.42
CA PRO A 241 14.94 -5.19 18.58
C PRO A 241 15.32 -3.71 18.71
N ARG A 242 15.66 -3.27 19.92
CA ARG A 242 16.03 -1.87 20.22
C ARG A 242 14.92 -0.84 19.94
N GLY A 243 13.66 -1.29 19.83
CA GLY A 243 12.51 -0.41 19.64
C GLY A 243 12.31 0.06 18.19
N THR A 244 12.95 -0.58 17.21
CA THR A 244 12.68 -0.30 15.79
C THR A 244 11.24 -0.67 15.44
N LEU A 245 10.66 0.07 14.51
CA LEU A 245 9.29 -0.11 14.07
C LEU A 245 9.20 0.19 12.59
N THR A 246 8.50 -0.68 11.85
CA THR A 246 8.20 -0.48 10.43
C THR A 246 6.73 -0.70 10.20
N ARG A 247 6.15 0.21 9.42
CA ARG A 247 4.78 0.10 8.91
C ARG A 247 4.81 -0.54 7.53
N TYR A 248 3.94 -1.52 7.32
CA TYR A 248 3.75 -2.19 6.04
C TYR A 248 2.36 -1.90 5.51
N TYR A 249 2.32 -1.34 4.31
CA TYR A 249 1.12 -1.08 3.55
C TYR A 249 0.91 -2.21 2.55
N TYR A 250 -0.31 -2.71 2.45
CA TYR A 250 -0.68 -3.85 1.61
C TYR A 250 -1.91 -3.52 0.77
N ASP A 251 -2.09 -4.24 -0.34
CA ASP A 251 -3.27 -4.12 -1.18
C ASP A 251 -4.39 -5.08 -0.74
N GLY A 252 -5.61 -4.86 -1.25
CA GLY A 252 -6.75 -5.73 -0.98
C GLY A 252 -6.52 -7.14 -1.51
N SER A 253 -5.80 -7.27 -2.63
CA SER A 253 -5.42 -8.57 -3.20
C SER A 253 -4.53 -9.39 -2.25
N SER A 254 -3.77 -8.76 -1.35
CA SER A 254 -2.99 -9.42 -0.29
C SER A 254 -3.88 -9.99 0.81
N VAL A 255 -5.02 -9.35 1.09
CA VAL A 255 -6.04 -9.84 2.05
C VAL A 255 -6.75 -11.08 1.51
N ASP A 256 -6.99 -11.11 0.20
CA ASP A 256 -7.63 -12.23 -0.51
C ASP A 256 -6.61 -13.17 -1.19
N ALA A 257 -5.34 -13.09 -0.78
CA ALA A 257 -4.24 -13.87 -1.34
C ALA A 257 -4.55 -15.38 -1.31
N ARG A 258 -4.37 -16.03 -2.47
CA ARG A 258 -4.58 -17.47 -2.61
C ARG A 258 -3.37 -18.22 -2.04
N LEU A 259 -3.64 -19.19 -1.16
CA LEU A 259 -2.60 -19.97 -0.50
C LEU A 259 -2.52 -21.40 -1.07
N HIS A 260 -1.32 -21.99 -1.10
CA HIS A 260 -1.14 -23.42 -1.41
C HIS A 260 -1.71 -24.31 -0.30
N LYS A 261 -2.22 -25.48 -0.70
CA LYS A 261 -2.66 -26.51 0.25
C LYS A 261 -1.45 -27.30 0.75
N ILE A 262 -1.19 -27.20 2.06
CA ILE A 262 -0.11 -27.94 2.73
C ILE A 262 -0.71 -28.94 3.71
N ASN A 263 -0.24 -30.18 3.66
CA ASN A 263 -0.51 -31.15 4.72
C ASN A 263 0.65 -31.09 5.72
N ILE A 264 0.38 -30.59 6.92
CA ILE A 264 1.38 -30.38 7.98
C ILE A 264 2.13 -31.68 8.32
N ASN A 265 1.48 -32.84 8.23
CA ASN A 265 2.12 -34.15 8.48
C ASN A 265 3.18 -34.52 7.44
N LYS A 266 3.23 -33.79 6.30
CA LYS A 266 4.22 -33.96 5.25
C LYS A 266 5.30 -32.87 5.27
N VAL A 267 5.35 -32.07 6.33
CA VAL A 267 6.36 -31.05 6.52
C VAL A 267 7.38 -31.58 7.52
N LYS A 268 8.65 -31.61 7.12
CA LYS A 268 9.77 -31.95 7.99
C LYS A 268 10.55 -30.69 8.27
N VAL A 269 10.73 -30.35 9.54
CA VAL A 269 11.54 -29.20 9.98
C VAL A 269 12.48 -29.66 11.07
N SER A 270 13.74 -29.23 10.99
CA SER A 270 14.72 -29.35 12.06
C SER A 270 15.48 -28.05 12.20
N SER A 271 15.87 -27.70 13.42
CA SER A 271 16.72 -26.55 13.66
C SER A 271 17.49 -26.70 14.96
N SER A 272 18.74 -26.20 14.97
CA SER A 272 19.55 -26.06 16.18
C SER A 272 19.49 -24.64 16.77
N LEU A 273 18.68 -23.74 16.19
CA LEU A 273 18.51 -22.38 16.73
C LEU A 273 17.93 -22.44 18.16
N PRO A 274 18.45 -21.63 19.12
CA PRO A 274 18.16 -21.80 20.54
C PRO A 274 16.67 -21.73 20.91
N TRP A 275 15.92 -20.86 20.26
CA TRP A 275 14.48 -20.68 20.51
C TRP A 275 13.61 -21.75 19.85
N PHE A 276 14.14 -22.55 18.92
CA PHE A 276 13.37 -23.61 18.26
C PHE A 276 12.92 -24.72 19.24
N ARG A 277 13.58 -24.84 20.40
CA ARG A 277 13.13 -25.71 21.50
C ARG A 277 11.71 -25.41 22.00
N PHE A 278 11.20 -24.21 21.73
CA PHE A 278 9.84 -23.79 22.10
C PHE A 278 8.81 -24.02 20.96
N ALA A 279 9.23 -24.57 19.82
CA ALA A 279 8.40 -24.86 18.66
C ALA A 279 7.61 -26.18 18.82
N HIS A 280 6.62 -26.22 19.72
CA HIS A 280 5.99 -27.49 20.13
C HIS A 280 5.14 -28.18 19.06
N THR A 281 4.33 -27.42 18.33
CA THR A 281 3.38 -27.99 17.36
C THR A 281 3.27 -27.09 16.16
N LEU A 282 3.70 -27.58 15.00
CA LEU A 282 3.49 -26.89 13.73
C LEU A 282 1.99 -26.82 13.43
N THR A 283 1.49 -25.61 13.21
CA THR A 283 0.04 -25.33 13.05
C THR A 283 -0.31 -24.80 11.68
N ASN A 284 0.62 -24.08 11.05
CA ASN A 284 0.42 -23.48 9.75
C ASN A 284 1.72 -23.55 8.95
N VAL A 285 1.57 -23.84 7.67
CA VAL A 285 2.56 -23.57 6.63
C VAL A 285 1.80 -22.86 5.53
N ILE A 286 2.15 -21.60 5.31
CA ILE A 286 1.46 -20.67 4.44
C ILE A 286 2.43 -20.33 3.32
N VAL A 287 2.02 -20.64 2.10
CA VAL A 287 2.78 -20.35 0.88
C VAL A 287 1.82 -19.61 -0.05
N PRO A 288 1.98 -18.29 -0.25
CA PRO A 288 1.24 -17.55 -1.25
C PRO A 288 1.48 -18.12 -2.66
N LYS A 289 0.44 -18.08 -3.51
CA LYS A 289 0.57 -18.52 -4.91
C LYS A 289 1.26 -17.50 -5.80
N TYR A 290 1.14 -16.24 -5.44
CA TYR A 290 1.68 -15.10 -6.16
C TYR A 290 2.62 -14.35 -5.24
N ASP A 291 3.50 -13.57 -5.85
CA ASP A 291 4.37 -12.67 -5.11
C ASP A 291 3.54 -11.66 -4.32
N MET A 292 4.06 -11.29 -3.16
CA MET A 292 3.43 -10.27 -2.33
C MET A 292 4.21 -8.98 -2.47
N ALA A 293 3.52 -7.88 -2.74
CA ALA A 293 4.12 -6.56 -2.86
C ALA A 293 3.53 -5.62 -1.82
N PHE A 294 4.41 -5.00 -1.04
CA PHE A 294 4.11 -4.05 0.00
C PHE A 294 4.81 -2.72 -0.30
N LEU A 295 4.36 -1.67 0.36
CA LEU A 295 5.18 -0.49 0.59
C LEU A 295 5.54 -0.46 2.08
N ALA A 296 6.79 -0.15 2.40
CA ALA A 296 7.31 -0.18 3.76
C ALA A 296 7.79 1.20 4.18
N GLN A 297 7.36 1.66 5.34
CA GLN A 297 7.76 2.92 5.95
C GLN A 297 8.48 2.63 7.27
N PRO A 298 9.80 2.85 7.34
CA PRO A 298 10.51 2.88 8.60
C PRO A 298 9.94 3.99 9.51
N VAL A 299 9.60 3.66 10.75
CA VAL A 299 9.15 4.66 11.73
C VAL A 299 10.37 5.10 12.53
N THR A 300 10.93 6.23 12.12
CA THR A 300 12.15 6.79 12.72
C THR A 300 11.81 7.93 13.68
N GLN A 301 12.78 8.29 14.52
CA GLN A 301 12.61 9.42 15.42
C GLN A 301 12.68 10.72 14.61
N PRO A 302 11.67 11.60 14.68
CA PRO A 302 11.69 12.86 13.97
C PRO A 302 12.78 13.78 14.53
N ILE A 303 13.40 14.54 13.63
CA ILE A 303 14.43 15.52 13.96
C ILE A 303 13.82 16.90 13.80
N ARG A 304 14.03 17.77 14.80
CA ARG A 304 13.55 19.14 14.71
C ARG A 304 14.30 19.88 13.61
N THR A 305 13.56 20.35 12.63
CA THR A 305 14.07 21.17 11.53
C THR A 305 13.67 22.63 11.76
N PRO A 306 14.40 23.59 11.18
CA PRO A 306 13.86 24.92 10.94
C PRO A 306 12.53 24.83 10.20
N ASP A 307 11.68 25.85 10.35
CA ASP A 307 10.50 25.95 9.49
C ASP A 307 10.98 25.95 8.03
N PRO A 308 10.39 25.11 7.16
CA PRO A 308 10.82 25.03 5.78
C PRO A 308 10.65 26.40 5.12
N SER A 309 11.77 27.07 4.85
CA SER A 309 11.82 28.27 4.02
C SER A 309 11.78 27.89 2.54
N PHE A 310 11.54 28.85 1.66
CA PHE A 310 11.74 28.65 0.22
C PHE A 310 13.21 28.32 -0.06
N GLY A 311 13.52 27.02 -0.19
CA GLY A 311 14.85 26.54 -0.57
C GLY A 311 15.42 25.45 0.35
N PRO A 312 16.56 24.86 -0.04
CA PRO A 312 17.24 23.84 0.74
C PRO A 312 17.75 24.39 2.08
N ALA A 313 17.79 23.55 3.11
CA ALA A 313 18.43 23.90 4.36
C ALA A 313 19.94 24.12 4.17
N ALA A 314 20.52 25.13 4.83
CA ALA A 314 21.94 25.46 4.69
C ALA A 314 22.87 24.42 5.34
N CYS A 315 24.06 24.25 4.76
CA CYS A 315 25.20 23.57 5.37
C CYS A 315 26.32 24.60 5.59
N ASP A 316 26.33 25.24 6.75
CA ASP A 316 27.24 26.37 7.03
C ASP A 316 28.65 25.88 7.39
N ASN A 317 28.76 24.79 8.15
CA ASN A 317 30.04 24.19 8.51
C ASN A 317 30.03 22.65 8.45
N PRO A 318 30.40 22.04 7.29
CA PRO A 318 30.43 20.58 7.14
C PRO A 318 31.35 19.86 8.13
N GLN A 319 32.37 20.55 8.66
CA GLN A 319 33.35 19.96 9.59
C GLN A 319 32.85 19.99 11.05
N SER A 320 31.93 20.91 11.37
CA SER A 320 31.40 21.07 12.72
C SER A 320 29.98 21.65 12.67
N PRO A 321 28.98 20.85 12.27
CA PRO A 321 27.60 21.31 12.17
C PRO A 321 27.05 21.67 13.56
N ALA A 322 26.30 22.77 13.64
CA ALA A 322 25.72 23.27 14.89
C ALA A 322 24.49 22.47 15.34
N SER A 323 23.88 21.67 14.46
CA SER A 323 22.71 20.84 14.77
C SER A 323 22.63 19.57 13.90
N LEU A 324 21.76 18.63 14.28
CA LEU A 324 21.45 17.46 13.44
C LEU A 324 20.80 17.87 12.12
N SER A 325 19.96 18.91 12.12
CA SER A 325 19.36 19.44 10.90
C SER A 325 20.47 19.92 9.94
N GLU A 326 21.42 20.71 10.41
CA GLU A 326 22.57 21.16 9.61
C GLU A 326 23.45 19.98 9.17
N GLN A 327 23.68 19.01 10.06
CA GLN A 327 24.47 17.82 9.71
C GLN A 327 23.83 17.02 8.57
N TYR A 328 22.49 16.86 8.58
CA TYR A 328 21.79 16.22 7.48
C TYR A 328 21.88 17.04 6.19
N ALA A 329 21.71 18.38 6.26
CA ALA A 329 21.92 19.25 5.10
C ALA A 329 23.30 18.98 4.49
N CYS A 330 24.36 18.98 5.29
CA CYS A 330 25.72 18.73 4.81
C CYS A 330 25.87 17.37 4.12
N LEU A 331 25.24 16.30 4.64
CA LEU A 331 25.24 14.99 3.97
C LEU A 331 24.51 15.03 2.62
N VAL A 332 23.40 15.75 2.54
CA VAL A 332 22.65 15.93 1.27
C VAL A 332 23.48 16.72 0.26
N TYR A 333 24.17 17.79 0.68
CA TYR A 333 25.08 18.55 -0.17
C TYR A 333 26.25 17.70 -0.67
N LEU A 334 26.80 16.80 0.15
CA LEU A 334 27.81 15.84 -0.29
C LEU A 334 27.23 14.82 -1.29
N ALA A 335 26.00 14.37 -1.10
CA ALA A 335 25.33 13.43 -2.00
C ALA A 335 25.07 14.05 -3.39
N LEU A 336 24.65 15.31 -3.43
CA LEU A 336 24.33 16.02 -4.67
C LEU A 336 25.54 16.71 -5.31
N GLY A 337 26.58 16.99 -4.54
CA GLY A 337 27.61 17.96 -4.89
C GLY A 337 27.10 19.40 -4.79
N SER A 338 28.04 20.35 -4.76
CA SER A 338 27.76 21.79 -4.85
C SER A 338 28.91 22.49 -5.56
N SER A 339 28.63 23.05 -6.73
CA SER A 339 29.60 23.88 -7.45
C SER A 339 29.91 25.19 -6.71
N GLU A 340 28.93 25.75 -5.98
CA GLU A 340 29.10 26.99 -5.21
C GLU A 340 30.06 26.82 -4.04
N LEU A 341 30.06 25.62 -3.44
CA LEU A 341 30.95 25.26 -2.33
C LEU A 341 32.19 24.47 -2.79
N GLU A 342 32.37 24.28 -4.09
CA GLU A 342 33.44 23.44 -4.70
C GLU A 342 33.45 21.99 -4.18
N ILE A 343 32.28 21.45 -3.83
CA ILE A 343 32.09 20.08 -3.34
C ILE A 343 31.67 19.17 -4.49
N PRO A 344 32.46 18.16 -4.90
CA PRO A 344 31.99 17.16 -5.85
C PRO A 344 30.99 16.20 -5.18
N PRO A 345 30.05 15.59 -5.94
CA PRO A 345 29.21 14.51 -5.43
C PRO A 345 30.08 13.36 -4.92
N ALA A 346 29.85 12.92 -3.68
CA ALA A 346 30.60 11.83 -3.06
C ALA A 346 29.93 10.47 -3.31
N ASP A 347 30.74 9.41 -3.26
CA ASP A 347 30.24 8.04 -3.34
C ASP A 347 29.27 7.74 -2.18
N PRO A 348 28.09 7.13 -2.45
CA PRO A 348 27.13 6.75 -1.41
C PRO A 348 27.76 5.95 -0.26
N GLU A 349 28.71 5.06 -0.53
CA GLU A 349 29.37 4.24 0.51
C GLU A 349 30.06 5.12 1.56
N ASN A 350 30.73 6.20 1.11
CA ASN A 350 31.39 7.14 2.00
C ASN A 350 30.37 7.93 2.85
N ILE A 351 29.26 8.35 2.25
CA ILE A 351 28.22 9.12 2.94
C ILE A 351 27.53 8.24 4.00
N PHE A 352 27.16 7.01 3.65
CA PHE A 352 26.60 6.06 4.62
C PHE A 352 27.63 5.68 5.70
N GLY A 353 28.91 5.58 5.37
CA GLY A 353 29.99 5.43 6.35
C GLY A 353 30.03 6.57 7.38
N GLN A 354 29.81 7.82 6.95
CA GLN A 354 29.70 8.97 7.86
C GLN A 354 28.48 8.88 8.78
N VAL A 355 27.34 8.38 8.28
CA VAL A 355 26.14 8.16 9.12
C VAL A 355 26.47 7.27 10.31
N PHE A 356 27.16 6.15 10.09
CA PHE A 356 27.46 5.20 11.17
C PHE A 356 28.59 5.64 12.10
N THR A 357 29.47 6.55 11.66
CA THR A 357 30.65 6.97 12.44
C THR A 357 30.45 8.30 13.16
N GLN A 358 29.61 9.20 12.64
CA GLN A 358 29.48 10.58 13.13
C GLN A 358 28.11 10.89 13.76
N ILE A 359 27.08 10.08 13.48
CA ILE A 359 25.72 10.35 13.97
C ILE A 359 25.45 9.57 15.25
N PRO A 360 24.81 10.19 16.27
CA PRO A 360 24.36 9.47 17.45
C PRO A 360 23.47 8.28 17.08
N SER A 361 23.69 7.13 17.71
CA SER A 361 23.06 5.86 17.34
C SER A 361 21.53 5.85 17.29
N ASN A 362 20.87 6.75 18.05
CA ASN A 362 19.41 6.88 18.04
C ASN A 362 18.86 7.62 16.81
N TYR A 363 19.68 8.42 16.11
CA TYR A 363 19.29 9.17 14.91
C TYR A 363 19.85 8.55 13.61
N GLN A 364 20.78 7.60 13.71
CA GLN A 364 21.30 6.85 12.56
C GLN A 364 20.19 6.31 11.65
N PRO A 365 19.08 5.70 12.15
CA PRO A 365 17.98 5.27 11.28
C PRO A 365 17.33 6.41 10.50
N THR A 366 17.06 7.53 11.16
CA THR A 366 16.43 8.69 10.53
C THR A 366 17.27 9.19 9.37
N PHE A 367 18.57 9.40 9.59
CA PHE A 367 19.48 9.87 8.53
C PHE A 367 19.68 8.85 7.43
N TYR A 368 19.84 7.58 7.80
CA TYR A 368 20.03 6.49 6.85
C TYR A 368 18.87 6.41 5.86
N TYR A 369 17.63 6.27 6.35
CA TYR A 369 16.47 6.15 5.47
C TYR A 369 16.17 7.46 4.73
N ALA A 370 16.45 8.62 5.31
CA ALA A 370 16.28 9.89 4.60
C ALA A 370 17.29 10.07 3.45
N LEU A 371 18.51 9.57 3.58
CA LEU A 371 19.46 9.52 2.47
C LEU A 371 19.06 8.49 1.41
N GLN A 372 18.52 7.34 1.83
CA GLN A 372 17.97 6.38 0.88
C GLN A 372 16.80 6.93 0.08
N ASP A 373 15.92 7.70 0.73
CA ASP A 373 14.82 8.38 0.08
C ASP A 373 15.32 9.42 -0.94
N LEU A 374 16.36 10.20 -0.60
CA LEU A 374 17.04 11.09 -1.55
C LEU A 374 17.57 10.32 -2.77
N TYR A 375 18.30 9.23 -2.56
CA TYR A 375 18.82 8.42 -3.67
C TYR A 375 17.72 7.76 -4.49
N GLN A 376 16.61 7.37 -3.86
CA GLN A 376 15.43 6.88 -4.57
C GLN A 376 14.82 8.01 -5.42
N GLY A 377 14.69 9.22 -4.89
CA GLY A 377 14.23 10.40 -5.63
C GLY A 377 15.09 10.69 -6.86
N LEU A 378 16.42 10.65 -6.71
CA LEU A 378 17.38 10.79 -7.82
C LEU A 378 17.22 9.68 -8.86
N SER A 379 17.08 8.43 -8.41
CA SER A 379 16.87 7.27 -9.29
C SER A 379 15.54 7.36 -10.04
N THR A 380 14.47 7.82 -9.39
CA THR A 380 13.18 8.10 -10.03
C THR A 380 13.29 9.22 -11.05
N PHE A 381 13.92 10.35 -10.69
CA PHE A 381 14.12 11.48 -11.59
C PHE A 381 14.89 11.06 -12.86
N ALA A 382 15.90 10.21 -12.71
CA ALA A 382 16.68 9.63 -13.82
C ALA A 382 15.95 8.50 -14.58
N GLY A 383 14.74 8.11 -14.18
CA GLY A 383 13.95 7.05 -14.81
C GLY A 383 14.44 5.63 -14.53
N GLN A 384 15.25 5.43 -13.49
CA GLN A 384 15.79 4.13 -13.09
C GLN A 384 14.90 3.41 -12.05
N ALA A 385 14.09 4.16 -11.30
CA ALA A 385 13.17 3.63 -10.30
C ALA A 385 11.75 4.17 -10.47
N LYS A 386 10.75 3.42 -10.02
CA LYS A 386 9.37 3.91 -9.96
C LYS A 386 9.21 4.87 -8.77
N PRO A 387 8.44 5.95 -8.92
CA PRO A 387 8.09 6.82 -7.80
C PRO A 387 7.28 6.05 -6.74
N THR A 388 7.46 6.44 -5.48
CA THR A 388 6.63 6.04 -4.36
C THR A 388 6.24 7.27 -3.56
N LEU A 389 4.97 7.37 -3.18
CA LEU A 389 4.44 8.49 -2.42
C LEU A 389 3.72 8.00 -1.17
N PHE A 390 3.57 8.93 -0.23
CA PHE A 390 2.77 8.77 0.97
C PHE A 390 1.80 9.94 1.12
N PHE A 391 0.53 9.64 1.40
CA PHE A 391 -0.44 10.62 1.84
C PHE A 391 -1.46 9.99 2.78
N GLU A 392 -2.12 10.84 3.55
CA GLU A 392 -3.16 10.47 4.49
C GLU A 392 -4.48 11.12 4.08
N LEU A 393 -5.57 10.35 4.14
CA LEU A 393 -6.91 10.94 4.20
C LEU A 393 -7.22 11.26 5.65
N GLN A 394 -7.48 12.55 5.91
CA GLN A 394 -7.72 13.06 7.24
C GLN A 394 -9.04 12.50 7.80
N THR A 395 -9.11 12.46 9.14
CA THR A 395 -10.33 12.00 9.85
C THR A 395 -11.38 13.09 10.01
N SER A 396 -11.03 14.33 9.66
CA SER A 396 -11.87 15.53 9.74
C SER A 396 -11.44 16.52 8.64
N PRO A 397 -12.35 16.97 7.75
CA PRO A 397 -13.69 16.43 7.56
C PRO A 397 -13.65 14.93 7.20
N LYS A 398 -14.72 14.19 7.48
CA LYS A 398 -14.78 12.75 7.18
C LYS A 398 -14.71 12.52 5.66
N THR A 399 -14.15 11.40 5.21
CA THR A 399 -14.30 11.00 3.81
C THR A 399 -15.72 10.47 3.58
N ILE A 400 -16.38 10.93 2.52
CA ILE A 400 -17.72 10.45 2.13
C ILE A 400 -17.76 9.98 0.69
N PHE A 401 -18.69 9.06 0.41
CA PHE A 401 -18.99 8.55 -0.92
C PHE A 401 -20.49 8.72 -1.21
N ILE A 402 -20.80 9.54 -2.21
CA ILE A 402 -22.15 9.71 -2.76
C ILE A 402 -22.23 8.89 -4.05
N ASN A 403 -22.94 7.77 -4.01
CA ASN A 403 -22.94 6.80 -5.11
C ASN A 403 -24.22 6.89 -5.93
N PHE A 404 -24.12 7.15 -7.22
CA PHE A 404 -25.27 7.20 -8.14
C PHE A 404 -25.29 5.98 -9.06
N GLU A 405 -26.44 5.32 -9.19
CA GLU A 405 -26.58 4.23 -10.14
C GLU A 405 -26.66 4.78 -11.58
N ILE A 406 -25.80 4.27 -12.47
CA ILE A 406 -25.88 4.54 -13.91
C ILE A 406 -27.18 3.95 -14.45
N ARG A 407 -27.96 4.76 -15.17
CA ARG A 407 -29.24 4.31 -15.73
C ARG A 407 -29.02 3.13 -16.69
N PRO A 408 -29.83 2.06 -16.61
CA PRO A 408 -29.63 0.87 -17.44
C PRO A 408 -29.58 1.14 -18.95
N ASP A 409 -30.35 2.11 -19.44
CA ASP A 409 -30.40 2.51 -20.85
C ASP A 409 -29.18 3.35 -21.28
N LYS A 410 -28.46 3.96 -20.33
CA LYS A 410 -27.29 4.81 -20.58
C LYS A 410 -25.95 4.07 -20.45
N VAL A 411 -25.92 2.87 -19.88
CA VAL A 411 -24.69 2.08 -19.65
C VAL A 411 -23.78 1.98 -20.88
N LYS A 412 -24.34 1.69 -22.07
CA LYS A 412 -23.55 1.58 -23.31
C LYS A 412 -22.98 2.92 -23.75
N ALA A 413 -23.78 3.98 -23.66
CA ALA A 413 -23.37 5.34 -24.04
C ALA A 413 -22.28 5.85 -23.08
N PHE A 414 -22.47 5.64 -21.77
CA PHE A 414 -21.50 5.97 -20.73
C PHE A 414 -20.15 5.28 -20.99
N LYS A 415 -20.17 3.95 -21.18
CA LYS A 415 -18.95 3.19 -21.49
C LYS A 415 -18.21 3.78 -22.69
N LYS A 416 -18.94 4.07 -23.77
CA LYS A 416 -18.35 4.58 -25.02
C LYS A 416 -17.74 5.97 -24.85
N ALA A 417 -18.33 6.81 -24.01
CA ALA A 417 -17.90 8.18 -23.80
C ALA A 417 -16.65 8.29 -22.92
N PHE A 418 -16.57 7.49 -21.85
CA PHE A 418 -15.59 7.75 -20.78
C PHE A 418 -14.52 6.66 -20.58
N LEU A 419 -14.69 5.46 -21.15
CA LEU A 419 -13.78 4.35 -20.87
C LEU A 419 -12.93 3.97 -22.09
N PRO A 420 -11.67 3.52 -21.87
CA PRO A 420 -10.88 2.90 -22.93
C PRO A 420 -11.66 1.78 -23.63
N PRO A 421 -11.52 1.61 -24.96
CA PRO A 421 -12.36 0.68 -25.73
C PRO A 421 -12.35 -0.76 -25.21
N HIS A 422 -11.18 -1.21 -24.74
CA HIS A 422 -10.97 -2.57 -24.25
C HIS A 422 -11.43 -2.78 -22.80
N PHE A 423 -11.64 -1.71 -22.03
CA PHE A 423 -12.18 -1.80 -20.68
C PHE A 423 -13.64 -2.25 -20.70
N LYS A 424 -14.10 -2.82 -19.59
CA LYS A 424 -15.50 -3.19 -19.37
C LYS A 424 -16.01 -2.47 -18.13
N LEU A 425 -17.23 -1.92 -18.20
CA LEU A 425 -17.88 -1.41 -17.00
C LEU A 425 -18.23 -2.56 -16.05
N ALA A 426 -18.01 -2.38 -14.75
CA ALA A 426 -18.17 -3.40 -13.72
C ALA A 426 -19.26 -3.01 -12.72
N LYS A 427 -20.01 -4.00 -12.23
CA LYS A 427 -20.96 -3.80 -11.13
C LYS A 427 -20.26 -4.01 -9.80
N ILE A 428 -20.57 -3.18 -8.81
CA ILE A 428 -19.96 -3.26 -7.47
C ILE A 428 -21.02 -3.19 -6.37
N ARG A 429 -20.64 -3.68 -5.18
CA ARG A 429 -21.33 -3.47 -3.91
C ARG A 429 -20.32 -2.87 -2.95
N PHE A 430 -20.75 -1.90 -2.15
CA PHE A 430 -19.87 -1.17 -1.24
C PHE A 430 -19.79 -1.85 0.13
N TYR A 431 -20.95 -2.24 0.68
CA TYR A 431 -21.06 -2.83 2.01
C TYR A 431 -21.97 -4.10 2.01
N PRO A 432 -21.88 -4.97 3.03
CA PRO A 432 -22.59 -6.26 3.08
C PRO A 432 -24.12 -6.19 2.97
N GLU A 433 -24.75 -5.12 3.45
CA GLU A 433 -26.21 -4.94 3.48
C GLU A 433 -26.79 -4.52 2.12
N GLN A 434 -25.99 -3.90 1.25
CA GLN A 434 -26.43 -3.50 -0.08
C GLN A 434 -26.79 -4.74 -0.90
N ARG A 435 -28.07 -4.96 -1.23
CA ARG A 435 -28.51 -6.26 -1.78
C ARG A 435 -28.03 -6.55 -3.20
N LYS A 436 -27.88 -5.52 -4.04
CA LYS A 436 -27.58 -5.68 -5.47
C LYS A 436 -26.31 -4.93 -5.84
N ALA A 437 -25.49 -5.55 -6.68
CA ALA A 437 -24.39 -4.88 -7.34
C ALA A 437 -24.95 -3.97 -8.46
N VAL A 438 -24.41 -2.77 -8.58
CA VAL A 438 -24.86 -1.76 -9.56
C VAL A 438 -23.68 -1.22 -10.37
N TYR A 439 -23.97 -0.68 -11.56
CA TYR A 439 -23.03 0.22 -12.22
C TYR A 439 -23.17 1.58 -11.55
N ALA A 440 -22.07 2.12 -11.02
CA ALA A 440 -22.11 3.34 -10.24
C ALA A 440 -21.15 4.39 -10.79
N VAL A 441 -21.54 5.65 -10.64
CA VAL A 441 -20.61 6.79 -10.54
C VAL A 441 -20.58 7.19 -9.06
N SER A 442 -19.40 7.30 -8.48
CA SER A 442 -19.20 7.62 -7.07
C SER A 442 -18.53 8.98 -7.00
N LEU A 443 -19.14 9.94 -6.31
CA LEU A 443 -18.49 11.17 -5.91
C LEU A 443 -17.86 10.96 -4.53
N ASN A 444 -16.54 11.08 -4.45
CA ASN A 444 -15.76 10.95 -3.24
C ASN A 444 -15.34 12.35 -2.79
N LEU A 445 -15.63 12.72 -1.55
CA LEU A 445 -15.17 13.99 -0.96
C LEU A 445 -14.27 13.66 0.23
N TYR A 446 -13.07 14.23 0.25
CA TYR A 446 -12.09 14.00 1.31
C TYR A 446 -11.06 15.12 1.41
N LEU A 447 -10.43 15.24 2.57
CA LEU A 447 -9.22 16.04 2.78
C LEU A 447 -8.00 15.11 2.75
N SER A 448 -7.06 15.35 1.85
CA SER A 448 -5.78 14.64 1.79
C SER A 448 -4.63 15.49 2.34
N ARG A 449 -3.62 14.84 2.90
CA ARG A 449 -2.36 15.44 3.37
C ARG A 449 -1.16 14.59 2.95
N GLY A 450 -0.12 15.19 2.38
CA GLY A 450 1.16 14.55 2.08
C GLY A 450 1.54 14.64 0.60
N ALA A 451 2.83 14.55 0.29
CA ALA A 451 3.43 14.54 -1.06
C ALA A 451 2.67 15.38 -2.13
N ASN A 452 2.68 16.70 -1.95
CA ASN A 452 2.05 17.72 -2.82
C ASN A 452 0.52 17.77 -2.80
N LEU A 453 -0.15 17.08 -1.87
CA LEU A 453 -1.60 17.16 -1.68
C LEU A 453 -1.90 17.53 -0.22
N ASN A 454 -2.21 18.79 0.04
CA ASN A 454 -2.75 19.27 1.32
C ASN A 454 -4.03 20.09 1.09
N GLY A 455 -5.10 19.41 0.69
CA GLY A 455 -6.31 20.06 0.23
C GLY A 455 -7.52 19.13 0.16
N VAL A 456 -8.69 19.73 0.03
CA VAL A 456 -9.92 18.99 -0.20
C VAL A 456 -9.98 18.56 -1.67
N ARG A 457 -10.47 17.34 -1.90
CA ARG A 457 -10.62 16.75 -3.24
C ARG A 457 -12.03 16.21 -3.43
N ALA A 458 -12.60 16.52 -4.59
CA ALA A 458 -13.79 15.90 -5.13
C ALA A 458 -13.39 15.00 -6.30
N GLU A 459 -13.71 13.73 -6.23
CA GLU A 459 -13.34 12.75 -7.25
C GLU A 459 -14.55 11.96 -7.72
N TRP A 460 -14.84 12.03 -9.02
CA TRP A 460 -15.87 11.21 -9.65
C TRP A 460 -15.25 9.97 -10.25
N SER A 461 -15.72 8.81 -9.82
CA SER A 461 -15.16 7.55 -10.26
C SER A 461 -16.22 6.53 -10.65
N THR A 462 -15.81 5.53 -11.42
CA THR A 462 -16.60 4.37 -11.76
C THR A 462 -15.79 3.09 -11.55
N TYR A 463 -16.40 1.94 -11.84
CA TYR A 463 -15.75 0.64 -11.66
C TYR A 463 -15.59 -0.05 -13.01
N VAL A 464 -14.35 -0.49 -13.30
CA VAL A 464 -13.99 -1.07 -14.59
C VAL A 464 -13.29 -2.41 -14.41
N ILE A 465 -13.32 -3.26 -15.44
CA ILE A 465 -12.47 -4.43 -15.55
C ILE A 465 -11.57 -4.20 -16.76
N ASN A 466 -10.26 -4.15 -16.53
CA ASN A 466 -9.28 -4.25 -17.59
C ASN A 466 -9.04 -5.76 -17.88
N PRO A 467 -9.48 -6.28 -19.03
CA PRO A 467 -9.29 -7.69 -19.36
C PRO A 467 -7.82 -8.09 -19.61
N LEU A 468 -6.91 -7.12 -19.71
CA LEU A 468 -5.49 -7.33 -19.98
C LEU A 468 -4.65 -7.46 -18.70
N GLU A 469 -5.22 -7.19 -17.53
CA GLU A 469 -4.57 -7.51 -16.25
C GLU A 469 -4.33 -9.02 -16.11
N GLU A 470 -3.29 -9.43 -15.38
CA GLU A 470 -3.04 -10.84 -15.06
C GLU A 470 -4.23 -11.47 -14.29
N ASN A 471 -4.91 -10.66 -13.47
CA ASN A 471 -6.06 -11.08 -12.67
C ASN A 471 -7.23 -10.09 -12.83
N PRO A 472 -7.95 -10.12 -13.97
CA PRO A 472 -9.00 -9.16 -14.25
C PRO A 472 -10.12 -9.20 -13.22
N LYS A 473 -10.34 -8.08 -12.54
CA LYS A 473 -11.40 -7.88 -11.54
C LYS A 473 -11.85 -6.42 -11.57
N PRO A 474 -12.98 -6.07 -10.91
CA PRO A 474 -13.39 -4.67 -10.79
C PRO A 474 -12.28 -3.83 -10.14
N ARG A 475 -11.94 -2.71 -10.76
CA ARG A 475 -10.99 -1.68 -10.34
C ARG A 475 -11.66 -0.33 -10.31
N PHE A 476 -11.14 0.58 -9.49
CA PHE A 476 -11.53 1.97 -9.48
C PHE A 476 -11.04 2.64 -10.77
N SER A 477 -11.85 3.54 -11.33
CA SER A 477 -11.45 4.37 -12.46
C SER A 477 -11.97 5.77 -12.21
N VAL A 478 -11.07 6.72 -12.00
CA VAL A 478 -11.40 8.13 -11.93
C VAL A 478 -11.77 8.62 -13.32
N LEU A 479 -12.83 9.42 -13.35
CA LEU A 479 -13.39 10.04 -14.54
C LEU A 479 -13.04 11.53 -14.57
N GLU A 480 -13.10 12.16 -13.40
CA GLU A 480 -12.90 13.59 -13.18
C GLU A 480 -12.49 13.81 -11.72
N ALA A 481 -11.65 14.81 -11.45
CA ALA A 481 -11.30 15.22 -10.11
C ALA A 481 -11.08 16.73 -10.02
N GLN A 482 -11.41 17.31 -8.88
CA GLN A 482 -11.24 18.72 -8.58
C GLN A 482 -10.67 18.88 -7.17
N THR A 483 -9.82 19.88 -6.99
CA THR A 483 -9.09 20.11 -5.75
C THR A 483 -8.92 21.60 -5.50
N ASN A 484 -8.92 22.03 -4.24
CA ASN A 484 -8.71 23.44 -3.85
C ASN A 484 -7.23 23.83 -3.78
N ILE A 485 -6.34 22.96 -4.25
CA ILE A 485 -4.91 23.17 -4.40
C ILE A 485 -4.47 22.66 -5.77
N SER A 486 -3.37 23.18 -6.28
CA SER A 486 -2.80 22.70 -7.55
C SER A 486 -2.40 21.22 -7.46
N GLY A 487 -2.56 20.48 -8.54
CA GLY A 487 -2.38 19.02 -8.57
C GLY A 487 -1.86 18.48 -9.90
N LEU A 488 -1.63 17.18 -9.95
CA LEU A 488 -1.18 16.49 -11.15
C LEU A 488 -2.00 15.23 -11.38
N ASP A 489 -2.95 15.31 -12.30
CA ASP A 489 -3.75 14.17 -12.72
C ASP A 489 -3.32 13.69 -14.13
N PRO A 490 -3.14 12.37 -14.36
CA PRO A 490 -2.64 11.85 -15.62
C PRO A 490 -3.59 12.12 -16.81
N SER A 491 -4.89 12.23 -16.56
CA SER A 491 -5.88 12.61 -17.57
C SER A 491 -5.64 14.04 -18.07
N HIS A 492 -5.36 14.98 -17.17
CA HIS A 492 -5.03 16.36 -17.49
C HIS A 492 -3.75 16.43 -18.34
N VAL A 493 -2.68 15.77 -17.88
CA VAL A 493 -1.40 15.70 -18.60
C VAL A 493 -1.57 15.11 -20.00
N LEU A 494 -2.31 14.01 -20.13
CA LEU A 494 -2.57 13.40 -21.43
C LEU A 494 -3.39 14.33 -22.34
N GLY A 495 -4.33 15.11 -21.78
CA GLY A 495 -5.06 16.15 -22.50
C GLY A 495 -4.12 17.23 -23.07
N LEU A 496 -3.20 17.74 -22.25
CA LEU A 496 -2.19 18.71 -22.66
C LEU A 496 -1.26 18.16 -23.75
N LEU A 497 -0.76 16.93 -23.60
CA LEU A 497 0.11 16.28 -24.59
C LEU A 497 -0.58 16.06 -25.95
N ARG A 498 -1.92 15.96 -25.96
CA ARG A 498 -2.73 15.80 -27.17
C ARG A 498 -3.23 17.11 -27.77
N SER A 499 -2.96 18.24 -27.12
CA SER A 499 -3.37 19.55 -27.62
C SER A 499 -2.61 19.92 -28.91
N GLU A 500 -3.08 20.95 -29.61
CA GLU A 500 -2.43 21.43 -30.84
C GLU A 500 -1.00 21.95 -30.59
N ALA A 501 -0.72 22.42 -29.37
CA ALA A 501 0.56 22.98 -28.94
C ALA A 501 0.91 22.46 -27.53
N PRO A 502 1.37 21.19 -27.39
CA PRO A 502 1.67 20.61 -26.10
C PRO A 502 2.82 21.37 -25.40
N PRO A 503 2.78 21.53 -24.07
CA PRO A 503 3.87 22.16 -23.32
C PRO A 503 5.21 21.43 -23.54
N SER A 504 6.30 22.17 -23.38
CA SER A 504 7.64 21.58 -23.37
C SER A 504 7.81 20.67 -22.16
N LEU A 505 8.37 19.47 -22.35
CA LEU A 505 8.65 18.55 -21.24
C LEU A 505 9.64 19.14 -20.21
N ASN A 506 10.40 20.16 -20.56
CA ASN A 506 11.28 20.86 -19.62
C ASN A 506 10.55 21.92 -18.78
N ASP A 507 9.32 22.29 -19.16
CA ASP A 507 8.45 23.18 -18.39
C ASP A 507 7.43 22.34 -17.62
N ILE A 508 7.91 21.69 -16.56
CA ILE A 508 7.09 20.77 -15.78
C ILE A 508 5.93 21.46 -15.06
N THR A 509 6.09 22.73 -14.73
CA THR A 509 5.03 23.53 -14.12
C THR A 509 3.82 23.71 -15.01
N ALA A 510 3.99 23.69 -16.34
CA ALA A 510 2.88 23.78 -17.29
C ALA A 510 1.97 22.54 -17.33
N PHE A 511 2.38 21.44 -16.68
CA PHE A 511 1.56 20.22 -16.56
C PHE A 511 0.79 20.14 -15.24
N ILE A 512 1.00 21.09 -14.32
CA ILE A 512 0.31 21.15 -13.04
C ILE A 512 -1.05 21.83 -13.26
N GLU A 513 -2.12 21.15 -12.86
CA GLU A 513 -3.48 21.69 -12.89
C GLU A 513 -3.65 22.73 -11.78
N ASP A 514 -4.29 23.85 -12.11
CA ASP A 514 -4.57 24.92 -11.17
C ASP A 514 -5.60 24.52 -10.10
N ALA A 515 -5.48 25.15 -8.93
CA ALA A 515 -6.46 24.98 -7.86
C ALA A 515 -7.84 25.49 -8.29
N ASN A 516 -8.89 24.79 -7.86
CA ASN A 516 -10.24 25.30 -7.91
C ASN A 516 -10.58 26.06 -6.62
N ASP A 517 -10.37 27.37 -6.64
CA ASP A 517 -10.62 28.26 -5.50
C ASP A 517 -12.08 28.31 -5.04
N SER A 518 -13.03 27.85 -5.88
CA SER A 518 -14.44 27.79 -5.51
C SER A 518 -14.80 26.54 -4.69
N PHE A 519 -13.89 25.57 -4.61
CA PHE A 519 -14.19 24.30 -3.97
C PHE A 519 -14.14 24.42 -2.44
N MET A 520 -15.26 24.10 -1.82
CA MET A 520 -15.40 23.96 -0.38
C MET A 520 -16.00 22.60 -0.03
N TYR A 521 -15.52 22.02 1.07
CA TYR A 521 -16.07 20.80 1.65
C TYR A 521 -15.97 20.85 3.17
N GLU A 522 -17.12 20.66 3.82
CA GLU A 522 -17.27 20.61 5.27
C GLU A 522 -18.08 19.37 5.67
N PHE A 523 -17.74 18.83 6.83
CA PHE A 523 -18.45 17.72 7.45
C PHE A 523 -18.51 17.98 8.95
N ASP A 524 -19.73 18.10 9.46
CA ASP A 524 -20.01 18.30 10.87
C ASP A 524 -21.16 17.39 11.32
N GLU A 525 -21.07 16.84 12.53
CA GLU A 525 -22.10 15.91 13.03
C GLU A 525 -23.37 16.64 13.52
N GLN A 526 -23.34 17.96 13.66
CA GLN A 526 -24.47 18.82 14.02
C GLN A 526 -25.07 19.48 12.77
N ASP A 527 -24.23 20.08 11.94
CA ASP A 527 -24.64 20.87 10.77
C ASP A 527 -24.77 20.02 9.50
N GLY A 528 -24.21 18.81 9.47
CA GLY A 528 -24.32 17.88 8.34
C GLY A 528 -23.14 17.93 7.38
N ILE A 529 -23.43 17.77 6.10
CA ILE A 529 -22.42 17.65 5.04
C ILE A 529 -22.69 18.76 4.02
N GLN A 530 -21.73 19.67 3.87
CA GLN A 530 -21.79 20.74 2.89
C GLN A 530 -20.65 20.63 1.90
N ALA A 531 -20.95 20.79 0.61
CA ALA A 531 -19.92 20.96 -0.41
C ALA A 531 -20.41 21.87 -1.53
N SER A 532 -19.52 22.69 -2.05
CA SER A 532 -19.80 23.52 -3.22
C SER A 532 -18.59 23.61 -4.12
N LEU A 533 -18.82 23.52 -5.42
CA LEU A 533 -17.78 23.68 -6.44
C LEU A 533 -18.41 24.20 -7.71
N LYS A 534 -17.71 25.11 -8.40
CA LYS A 534 -18.00 25.53 -9.76
C LYS A 534 -16.73 25.44 -10.61
N ASN A 535 -16.80 24.75 -11.74
CA ASN A 535 -15.76 24.79 -12.77
C ASN A 535 -16.40 25.03 -14.13
N GLY A 536 -16.19 26.23 -14.69
CA GLY A 536 -16.92 26.69 -15.87
C GLY A 536 -18.43 26.72 -15.67
N ASP A 537 -19.19 26.60 -16.76
CA ASP A 537 -20.66 26.58 -16.73
C ASP A 537 -21.26 25.17 -16.68
N ASP A 538 -20.46 24.15 -16.99
CA ASP A 538 -20.94 22.76 -17.14
C ASP A 538 -20.77 21.90 -15.87
N MET A 539 -19.87 22.29 -14.96
CA MET A 539 -19.62 21.57 -13.70
C MET A 539 -20.02 22.41 -12.50
N VAL A 540 -21.15 22.04 -11.90
CA VAL A 540 -21.69 22.64 -10.68
C VAL A 540 -22.00 21.52 -9.70
N LEU A 541 -21.44 21.65 -8.51
CA LEU A 541 -21.73 20.80 -7.36
C LEU A 541 -22.26 21.65 -6.21
N SER A 542 -23.40 21.26 -5.66
CA SER A 542 -23.97 21.83 -4.44
C SER A 542 -24.59 20.72 -3.61
N ILE A 543 -24.03 20.52 -2.42
CA ILE A 543 -24.43 19.50 -1.44
C ILE A 543 -24.76 20.21 -0.14
N ASP A 544 -25.94 19.88 0.41
CA ASP A 544 -26.38 20.23 1.76
C ASP A 544 -27.22 19.06 2.28
N ILE A 545 -26.59 18.19 3.07
CA ILE A 545 -27.20 16.97 3.60
C ILE A 545 -27.20 17.04 5.12
N ALA A 546 -28.37 16.96 5.75
CA ALA A 546 -28.44 16.96 7.21
C ALA A 546 -27.80 15.69 7.79
N TYR A 547 -27.17 15.82 8.96
CA TYR A 547 -26.65 14.65 9.65
C TYR A 547 -27.81 13.73 10.09
N PRO A 548 -27.75 12.41 9.83
CA PRO A 548 -28.88 11.52 10.06
C PRO A 548 -29.14 11.28 11.55
N GLU A 549 -30.42 11.24 11.94
CA GLU A 549 -30.84 10.74 13.26
C GLU A 549 -30.31 9.32 13.51
N GLN A 550 -29.93 9.01 14.76
CA GLN A 550 -29.32 7.73 15.14
C GLN A 550 -30.14 6.49 14.69
N SER A 551 -31.47 6.57 14.67
CA SER A 551 -32.34 5.46 14.23
C SER A 551 -32.27 5.17 12.73
N LYS A 552 -31.74 6.10 11.93
CA LYS A 552 -31.57 5.98 10.47
C LYS A 552 -30.14 5.60 10.08
N GLN A 553 -29.25 5.46 11.05
CA GLN A 553 -27.85 5.13 10.85
C GLN A 553 -27.63 3.62 10.83
N LEU A 554 -26.89 3.15 9.82
CA LEU A 554 -26.36 1.80 9.74
C LEU A 554 -24.83 1.84 9.92
N TYR A 555 -24.34 1.27 11.02
CA TYR A 555 -22.92 1.01 11.20
C TYR A 555 -22.56 -0.37 10.63
N THR A 556 -21.61 -0.41 9.70
CA THR A 556 -21.20 -1.64 9.01
C THR A 556 -19.72 -1.60 8.63
N LYS A 557 -19.25 -2.61 7.89
CA LYS A 557 -17.89 -2.73 7.38
C LYS A 557 -17.87 -2.64 5.86
N THR A 558 -16.72 -2.27 5.31
CA THR A 558 -16.46 -2.35 3.86
C THR A 558 -16.46 -3.80 3.34
N LEU A 559 -16.83 -4.01 2.08
CA LEU A 559 -16.60 -5.28 1.40
C LEU A 559 -15.15 -5.35 0.90
N THR A 560 -14.45 -6.47 1.18
CA THR A 560 -13.08 -6.70 0.69
C THR A 560 -12.99 -6.53 -0.84
N SER A 561 -14.01 -6.95 -1.60
CA SER A 561 -14.02 -6.78 -3.05
C SER A 561 -14.14 -5.32 -3.52
N TRP A 562 -14.70 -4.44 -2.69
CA TRP A 562 -14.71 -3.00 -2.96
C TRP A 562 -13.33 -2.42 -2.68
N MET A 563 -12.66 -2.83 -1.61
CA MET A 563 -11.29 -2.40 -1.30
C MET A 563 -10.27 -2.90 -2.31
N GLU A 564 -10.39 -4.15 -2.77
CA GLU A 564 -9.59 -4.70 -3.88
C GLU A 564 -9.74 -3.89 -5.18
N ALA A 565 -10.86 -3.18 -5.35
CA ALA A 565 -11.04 -2.33 -6.52
C ALA A 565 -10.08 -1.14 -6.47
N ASN A 566 -9.72 -0.65 -5.29
CA ASN A 566 -8.80 0.47 -5.14
C ASN A 566 -7.33 0.05 -5.25
N ASP A 567 -6.98 -1.24 -5.39
CA ASP A 567 -5.59 -1.67 -5.61
C ASP A 567 -4.99 -0.99 -6.87
N TYR A 568 -5.83 -0.74 -7.87
CA TYR A 568 -5.52 0.02 -9.07
C TYR A 568 -6.55 1.13 -9.22
N VAL A 569 -6.10 2.37 -9.31
CA VAL A 569 -6.93 3.53 -9.59
C VAL A 569 -6.62 4.01 -11.00
N TYR A 570 -7.50 3.66 -11.94
CA TYR A 570 -7.33 4.00 -13.35
C TYR A 570 -7.73 5.44 -13.66
N TRP A 571 -7.01 6.04 -14.59
CA TRP A 571 -7.26 7.31 -15.22
C TRP A 571 -7.14 7.09 -16.73
N GLY A 572 -8.24 6.68 -17.34
CA GLY A 572 -8.18 6.04 -18.66
C GLY A 572 -7.35 4.75 -18.59
N GLU A 573 -6.23 4.69 -19.32
CA GLU A 573 -5.34 3.51 -19.34
C GLU A 573 -4.19 3.60 -18.33
N VAL A 574 -3.91 4.78 -17.78
CA VAL A 574 -2.89 4.99 -16.74
C VAL A 574 -3.47 4.61 -15.38
N ALA A 575 -2.69 4.06 -14.46
CA ALA A 575 -3.17 3.70 -13.14
C ALA A 575 -2.14 3.96 -12.05
N ASP A 576 -2.62 4.54 -10.94
CA ASP A 576 -1.94 4.51 -9.67
C ASP A 576 -2.11 3.13 -9.03
N ILE A 577 -1.05 2.61 -8.39
CA ILE A 577 -1.09 1.35 -7.65
C ILE A 577 -1.00 1.67 -6.17
N LEU A 578 -2.07 1.42 -5.43
CA LEU A 578 -2.21 1.84 -4.05
C LEU A 578 -1.99 0.68 -3.09
N LYS A 579 -1.39 0.99 -1.95
CA LYS A 579 -1.19 0.13 -0.79
C LYS A 579 -1.69 0.87 0.45
N TYR A 580 -2.30 0.13 1.35
CA TYR A 580 -3.07 0.71 2.43
C TYR A 580 -2.71 0.11 3.78
N ASP A 581 -3.02 0.86 4.83
CA ASP A 581 -3.06 0.34 6.18
C ASP A 581 -4.32 -0.54 6.42
N ARG A 582 -4.45 -1.07 7.64
CA ARG A 582 -5.64 -1.85 8.01
C ARG A 582 -6.92 -1.02 8.07
N GLN A 583 -6.82 0.30 8.27
CA GLN A 583 -7.98 1.16 8.40
C GLN A 583 -8.73 1.28 7.08
N VAL A 584 -8.06 1.04 5.96
CA VAL A 584 -8.69 0.86 4.65
C VAL A 584 -9.40 -0.49 4.53
N MET A 585 -8.69 -1.57 4.79
CA MET A 585 -9.19 -2.93 4.50
C MET A 585 -10.32 -3.40 5.42
N PHE A 586 -10.34 -2.91 6.66
CA PHE A 586 -11.31 -3.32 7.69
C PHE A 586 -12.09 -2.13 8.26
N ALA A 587 -12.26 -1.10 7.44
CA ALA A 587 -12.91 0.16 7.79
C ALA A 587 -14.30 0.00 8.39
N ASP A 588 -14.57 0.80 9.41
CA ASP A 588 -15.92 1.06 9.88
C ASP A 588 -16.59 2.14 9.02
N LEU A 589 -17.81 1.85 8.61
CA LEU A 589 -18.63 2.69 7.78
C LEU A 589 -19.90 3.10 8.53
N LEU A 590 -20.30 4.35 8.38
CA LEU A 590 -21.65 4.81 8.66
C LEU A 590 -22.39 4.93 7.31
N VAL A 591 -23.59 4.38 7.23
CA VAL A 591 -24.42 4.39 6.02
C VAL A 591 -25.82 4.90 6.35
N PHE A 592 -26.35 5.80 5.53
CA PHE A 592 -27.70 6.33 5.69
C PHE A 592 -28.33 6.75 4.35
N GLU A 593 -29.65 6.82 4.32
CA GLU A 593 -30.42 7.29 3.16
C GLU A 593 -30.57 8.81 3.21
N VAL A 594 -30.53 9.45 2.04
CA VAL A 594 -30.80 10.89 1.87
C VAL A 594 -32.28 11.20 2.18
N ALA A 595 -32.52 12.22 2.98
CA ALA A 595 -33.84 12.73 3.33
C ALA A 595 -34.47 13.55 2.18
N GLU A 596 -35.78 13.81 2.26
CA GLU A 596 -36.49 14.54 1.20
C GLU A 596 -36.06 16.01 1.07
N ASN A 597 -35.54 16.61 2.15
CA ASN A 597 -35.10 18.01 2.19
C ASN A 597 -33.60 18.19 1.93
N ASP A 598 -32.84 17.10 1.81
CA ASP A 598 -31.40 17.19 1.51
C ASP A 598 -31.21 17.61 0.05
N VAL A 599 -30.20 18.44 -0.20
CA VAL A 599 -29.84 18.92 -1.54
C VAL A 599 -28.59 18.20 -2.01
N ILE A 600 -28.70 17.55 -3.17
CA ILE A 600 -27.56 17.01 -3.92
C ILE A 600 -27.76 17.39 -5.38
N HIS A 601 -27.10 18.46 -5.80
CA HIS A 601 -27.07 18.92 -7.18
C HIS A 601 -25.66 18.73 -7.74
N ASP A 602 -25.52 17.79 -8.68
CA ASP A 602 -24.27 17.49 -9.36
C ASP A 602 -24.55 17.39 -10.87
N THR A 603 -24.03 18.32 -11.65
CA THR A 603 -24.24 18.36 -13.11
C THR A 603 -23.30 17.45 -13.89
N THR A 604 -22.17 17.04 -13.29
CA THR A 604 -21.02 16.45 -13.98
C THR A 604 -21.37 15.20 -14.79
N PHE A 605 -22.20 14.32 -14.24
CA PHE A 605 -22.65 13.09 -14.90
C PHE A 605 -24.18 12.90 -14.89
N ALA A 606 -24.93 13.99 -14.68
CA ALA A 606 -26.38 13.97 -14.48
C ALA A 606 -27.16 13.24 -15.60
N ASP A 607 -26.69 13.36 -16.85
CA ASP A 607 -27.32 12.74 -18.02
C ASP A 607 -27.25 11.20 -18.07
N TYR A 608 -26.35 10.60 -17.28
CA TYR A 608 -26.07 9.18 -17.29
C TYR A 608 -26.60 8.45 -16.06
N VAL A 609 -26.71 9.14 -14.92
CA VAL A 609 -27.05 8.55 -13.63
C VAL A 609 -28.51 8.76 -13.24
N LYS A 610 -28.98 8.01 -12.24
CA LYS A 610 -30.26 8.31 -11.58
C LYS A 610 -30.07 9.53 -10.68
N PRO A 611 -31.04 10.46 -10.62
CA PRO A 611 -30.92 11.68 -9.84
C PRO A 611 -30.88 11.42 -8.32
N LYS A 612 -31.60 10.38 -7.85
CA LYS A 612 -31.53 9.96 -6.46
C LYS A 612 -30.29 9.06 -6.26
N PRO A 613 -29.34 9.41 -5.37
CA PRO A 613 -28.21 8.55 -5.07
C PRO A 613 -28.66 7.30 -4.29
N LEU A 614 -27.77 6.32 -4.25
CA LEU A 614 -27.78 5.25 -3.26
C LEU A 614 -27.47 5.82 -1.86
N PRO A 615 -27.62 5.02 -0.78
CA PRO A 615 -27.23 5.46 0.55
C PRO A 615 -25.83 6.09 0.59
N ILE A 616 -25.73 7.20 1.31
CA ILE A 616 -24.47 7.90 1.59
C ILE A 616 -23.61 6.98 2.44
N VAL A 617 -22.33 6.86 2.09
CA VAL A 617 -21.36 6.09 2.85
C VAL A 617 -20.34 7.05 3.44
N VAL A 618 -20.27 7.12 4.76
CA VAL A 618 -19.28 7.88 5.52
C VAL A 618 -18.21 6.94 6.03
N TRP A 619 -16.97 7.29 5.76
CA TRP A 619 -15.80 6.58 6.23
C TRP A 619 -15.38 7.09 7.61
N LEU A 620 -15.37 6.23 8.63
CA LEU A 620 -15.20 6.70 10.01
C LEU A 620 -13.75 6.85 10.47
N GLY A 621 -12.82 6.11 9.85
CA GLY A 621 -11.38 6.11 10.16
C GLY A 621 -10.56 7.09 9.33
N GLY A 622 -9.27 7.21 9.65
CA GLY A 622 -8.30 7.83 8.73
C GLY A 622 -7.88 6.80 7.68
N GLN A 623 -7.14 7.23 6.67
CA GLN A 623 -6.54 6.31 5.72
C GLN A 623 -5.09 6.70 5.50
N SER A 624 -4.15 5.86 5.90
CA SER A 624 -2.75 6.03 5.50
C SER A 624 -2.53 5.25 4.21
N ILE A 625 -2.14 5.97 3.16
CA ILE A 625 -2.02 5.44 1.81
C ILE A 625 -0.60 5.64 1.32
N ALA A 626 0.03 4.54 0.93
CA ALA A 626 1.27 4.54 0.20
C ALA A 626 0.95 4.13 -1.24
N LEU A 627 1.49 4.80 -2.25
CA LEU A 627 1.21 4.44 -3.64
C LEU A 627 2.43 4.55 -4.56
N GLU A 628 2.36 3.85 -5.68
CA GLU A 628 3.24 4.06 -6.83
C GLU A 628 2.41 4.79 -7.91
N PRO A 629 2.63 6.10 -8.15
CA PRO A 629 1.80 6.86 -9.07
C PRO A 629 2.11 6.46 -10.51
N TRP A 630 1.06 6.31 -11.32
CA TRP A 630 1.11 5.90 -12.74
C TRP A 630 2.02 4.69 -12.98
N ALA A 631 2.01 3.74 -12.06
CA ALA A 631 2.96 2.64 -12.00
C ALA A 631 2.69 1.53 -13.01
N ASN A 632 1.57 1.60 -13.73
CA ASN A 632 1.28 0.66 -14.81
C ASN A 632 1.86 1.07 -16.16
N LEU A 633 2.42 2.28 -16.32
CA LEU A 633 2.93 2.76 -17.62
C LEU A 633 3.92 1.78 -18.26
N GLU A 634 4.84 1.19 -17.48
CA GLU A 634 5.81 0.24 -18.01
C GLU A 634 5.16 -1.06 -18.51
N MET A 635 3.99 -1.43 -17.96
CA MET A 635 3.25 -2.65 -18.29
C MET A 635 2.31 -2.49 -19.49
N ILE A 636 1.99 -1.25 -19.89
CA ILE A 636 1.13 -0.99 -21.06
C ILE A 636 1.94 -1.28 -22.33
N GLU A 637 1.46 -2.21 -23.15
CA GLU A 637 1.92 -2.37 -24.53
C GLU A 637 1.36 -1.19 -25.36
N SER A 638 2.21 -0.45 -26.06
CA SER A 638 1.77 0.70 -26.85
C SER A 638 1.24 0.29 -28.22
N LYS A 639 0.31 1.08 -28.77
CA LYS A 639 -0.19 0.95 -30.13
C LYS A 639 0.91 1.11 -31.20
#